data_AF-A0A7S2CLW6-F1
#
_entry.id   AF-A0A7S2CLW6-F1
#
_cell.length_a   1.000
_cell.length_b   1.000
_cell.length_c   1.000
_cell.angle_alpha   90.00
_cell.angle_beta   90.00
_cell.angle_gamma   90.00
#
_symmetry.space_group_name_H-M   'P 1'
#
loop_
_entity.id
_entity.type
_entity.pdbx_description
1 polymer ?
#
loop_
_entity_poly.entity_id
_entity_poly.type
_entity_poly.pdbx_seq_one_letter_code
_entity_poly.pdbx_strand_id
1 'polypeptide(L)'
;AGTAPRLLTESLIQKLGQEDAATTKGKIAVDAYLRAIVPTGSAIEFGSLLALGDAAVIVGGGGVGRDGDHNGGGVTMTTTLLPQTAQVAAQQGAYAARLLNRGYDLGGSPVPSFRNPSQLDTLFLPLVRGFEARPFQFLNLGLLAYLGGGEAISQVQLGDRLLFAEAGSVGFLLWRSVYLAKQVALRNRVLIAFDWVKSQVFGRDGTRL
;
A
#
# COMPACT_ATOMS: atom_id res chain seq x y z
N ALA A 1 -16.40 8.40 -3.31
CA ALA A 1 -16.74 7.17 -2.55
C ALA A 1 -15.93 7.20 -1.26
N GLY A 2 -16.58 7.36 -0.11
CA GLY A 2 -15.90 7.25 1.18
C GLY A 2 -15.78 5.77 1.55
N THR A 3 -14.61 5.35 2.03
CA THR A 3 -14.48 4.04 2.68
C THR A 3 -14.69 4.24 4.17
N ALA A 4 -15.39 3.28 4.79
CA ALA A 4 -15.59 3.22 6.24
C ALA A 4 -14.96 1.93 6.78
N PRO A 5 -14.56 1.91 8.07
CA PRO A 5 -14.12 0.69 8.73
C PRO A 5 -15.18 -0.41 8.64
N ARG A 6 -14.74 -1.66 8.57
CA ARG A 6 -15.65 -2.82 8.69
C ARG A 6 -15.81 -3.17 10.17
N LEU A 7 -16.94 -3.80 10.53
CA LEU A 7 -17.20 -4.28 11.90
C LEU A 7 -16.04 -5.13 12.48
N LEU A 8 -15.38 -5.93 11.64
CA LEU A 8 -14.21 -6.72 12.03
C LEU A 8 -13.03 -5.82 12.43
N THR A 9 -12.78 -4.76 11.65
CA THR A 9 -11.72 -3.78 11.93
C THR A 9 -12.00 -3.05 13.24
N GLU A 10 -13.24 -2.63 13.48
CA GLU A 10 -13.66 -1.98 14.73
C GLU A 10 -13.48 -2.92 15.93
N SER A 11 -13.91 -4.17 15.80
CA SER A 11 -13.73 -5.20 16.84
C SER A 11 -12.25 -5.46 17.14
N LEU A 12 -11.38 -5.42 16.12
CA LEU A 12 -9.94 -5.59 16.29
C LEU A 12 -9.30 -4.37 16.96
N ILE A 13 -9.69 -3.15 16.58
CA ILE A 13 -9.22 -1.90 17.20
C ILE A 13 -9.53 -1.91 18.70
N GLN A 14 -10.76 -2.31 19.07
CA GLN A 14 -11.18 -2.46 20.46
C GLN A 14 -10.29 -3.47 21.21
N LYS A 15 -10.05 -4.66 20.61
CA LYS A 15 -9.20 -5.69 21.22
C LYS A 15 -7.73 -5.29 21.33
N LEU A 16 -7.24 -4.45 20.42
CA LEU A 16 -5.88 -3.93 20.43
C LEU A 16 -5.72 -2.75 21.40
N GLY A 17 -6.80 -2.27 22.03
CA GLY A 17 -6.76 -1.09 22.91
C GLY A 17 -6.39 0.20 22.15
N GLN A 18 -6.66 0.27 20.85
CA GLN A 18 -6.33 1.39 19.97
C GLN A 18 -7.52 2.35 19.79
N GLU A 19 -8.24 2.65 20.87
CA GLU A 19 -9.54 3.34 20.80
C GLU A 19 -9.47 4.85 20.52
N ASP A 20 -8.26 5.41 20.40
CA ASP A 20 -8.02 6.82 20.05
C ASP A 20 -8.43 7.13 18.59
N ALA A 21 -9.74 7.14 18.36
CA ALA A 21 -10.39 7.28 17.06
C ALA A 21 -10.07 8.62 16.37
N ALA A 22 -9.70 9.66 17.13
CA ALA A 22 -9.32 10.97 16.59
C ALA A 22 -8.04 10.89 15.75
N THR A 23 -7.09 10.05 16.15
CA THR A 23 -5.78 9.88 15.49
C THR A 23 -5.88 8.86 14.36
N THR A 24 -6.66 7.80 14.56
CA THR A 24 -6.67 6.64 13.65
C THR A 24 -7.83 6.63 12.65
N LYS A 25 -8.86 7.47 12.84
CA LYS A 25 -10.06 7.56 11.98
C LYS A 25 -10.70 6.18 11.72
N GLY A 26 -10.71 5.32 12.75
CA GLY A 26 -11.26 3.95 12.66
C GLY A 26 -10.39 2.94 11.90
N LYS A 27 -9.10 3.23 11.74
CA LYS A 27 -8.11 2.32 11.14
C LYS A 27 -7.21 1.71 12.21
N ILE A 28 -6.60 0.58 11.89
CA ILE A 28 -5.62 -0.07 12.76
C ILE A 28 -4.34 0.76 12.73
N ALA A 29 -3.89 1.22 13.90
CA ALA A 29 -2.62 1.91 14.03
C ALA A 29 -1.47 0.91 13.85
N VAL A 30 -0.58 1.21 12.91
CA VAL A 30 0.61 0.42 12.61
C VAL A 30 1.86 1.26 12.69
N ASP A 31 3.00 0.64 12.93
CA ASP A 31 4.30 1.31 12.85
C ASP A 31 4.78 1.47 11.40
N ALA A 32 5.98 2.03 11.23
CA ALA A 32 6.62 2.19 9.92
C ALA A 32 6.95 0.87 9.21
N TYR A 33 6.85 -0.28 9.89
CA TYR A 33 7.07 -1.62 9.37
C TYR A 33 5.75 -2.39 9.15
N LEU A 34 4.61 -1.70 9.30
CA LEU A 34 3.25 -2.20 9.10
C LEU A 34 2.80 -3.22 10.17
N ARG A 35 3.48 -3.25 11.32
CA ARG A 35 3.10 -4.03 12.49
C ARG A 35 2.07 -3.27 13.31
N ALA A 36 1.01 -3.95 13.74
CA ALA A 36 0.02 -3.34 14.62
C ALA A 36 0.68 -2.89 15.92
N ILE A 37 0.37 -1.67 16.36
CA ILE A 37 0.86 -1.14 17.64
C ILE A 37 0.07 -1.80 18.76
N VAL A 38 0.75 -2.40 19.72
CA VAL A 38 0.09 -3.14 20.79
C VAL A 38 0.50 -2.53 22.13
N PRO A 39 -0.45 -2.19 23.03
CA PRO A 39 -0.14 -1.73 24.37
C PRO A 39 0.67 -2.77 25.16
N THR A 40 1.64 -2.30 25.94
CA THR A 40 2.44 -3.15 26.82
C THR A 40 1.54 -3.92 27.80
N GLY A 41 1.67 -5.25 27.83
CA GLY A 41 0.85 -6.11 28.71
C GLY A 41 -0.43 -6.65 28.08
N SER A 42 -0.69 -6.41 26.79
CA SER A 42 -1.78 -7.08 26.08
C SER A 42 -1.48 -8.58 25.87
N ALA A 43 -2.52 -9.39 25.66
CA ALA A 43 -2.39 -10.82 25.33
C ALA A 43 -1.84 -11.09 23.92
N ILE A 44 -1.78 -10.05 23.06
CA ILE A 44 -1.29 -10.16 21.68
C ILE A 44 0.19 -9.80 21.69
N GLU A 45 1.03 -10.70 21.16
CA GLU A 45 2.46 -10.44 21.01
C GLU A 45 2.72 -9.36 19.96
N PHE A 46 3.60 -8.41 20.25
CA PHE A 46 4.02 -7.41 19.29
C PHE A 46 4.67 -8.08 18.06
N GLY A 47 4.35 -7.58 16.85
CA GLY A 47 4.85 -8.16 15.60
C GLY A 47 4.12 -9.40 15.10
N SER A 48 3.16 -9.95 15.86
CA SER A 48 2.33 -11.07 15.42
C SER A 48 1.22 -10.66 14.43
N LEU A 49 0.82 -9.38 14.45
CA LEU A 49 -0.24 -8.83 13.61
C LEU A 49 0.31 -7.75 12.67
N LEU A 50 0.01 -7.91 11.38
CA LEU A 50 0.28 -6.92 10.34
C LEU A 50 -1.05 -6.37 9.80
N ALA A 51 -1.11 -5.07 9.55
CA ALA A 51 -2.25 -4.44 8.88
C ALA A 51 -1.78 -3.55 7.72
N LEU A 52 -2.50 -3.62 6.60
CA LEU A 52 -2.11 -3.01 5.32
C LEU A 52 -3.35 -2.43 4.61
N GLY A 53 -3.10 -1.62 3.60
CA GLY A 53 -4.11 -1.04 2.73
C GLY A 53 -5.04 -0.07 3.46
N ASP A 54 -6.31 -0.07 3.07
CA ASP A 54 -7.28 0.92 3.52
C ASP A 54 -7.61 0.82 5.02
N ALA A 55 -7.38 -0.35 5.62
CA ALA A 55 -7.66 -0.66 7.02
C ALA A 55 -6.56 -0.21 8.00
N ALA A 56 -5.41 0.26 7.50
CA ALA A 56 -4.25 0.60 8.33
C ALA A 56 -3.88 2.09 8.23
N VAL A 57 -3.27 2.60 9.29
CA VAL A 57 -2.70 3.94 9.36
C VAL A 57 -1.35 3.91 10.07
N ILE A 58 -0.34 4.54 9.48
CA ILE A 58 1.02 4.54 10.04
C ILE A 58 1.10 5.62 11.12
N VAL A 59 1.47 5.23 12.33
CA VAL A 59 1.62 6.08 13.52
C VAL A 59 3.05 5.91 14.05
N GLY A 60 3.79 7.01 14.17
CA GLY A 60 5.16 7.02 14.70
C GLY A 60 6.17 7.73 13.79
N GLY A 61 7.19 8.32 14.42
CA GLY A 61 8.20 9.19 13.82
C GLY A 61 9.14 8.47 12.84
N GLY A 62 8.67 8.26 11.63
CA GLY A 62 9.47 7.73 10.52
C GLY A 62 8.82 7.90 9.15
N GLY A 63 7.60 8.44 9.10
CA GLY A 63 7.01 8.92 7.87
C GLY A 63 7.65 10.24 7.47
N VAL A 64 8.01 10.36 6.19
CA VAL A 64 8.19 11.65 5.52
C VAL A 64 6.84 12.37 5.60
N GLY A 65 6.59 13.05 6.72
CA GLY A 65 5.53 14.02 6.85
C GLY A 65 5.78 15.09 5.80
N ARG A 66 4.85 15.23 4.87
CA ARG A 66 4.94 16.22 3.79
C ARG A 66 4.43 17.60 4.21
N ASP A 67 4.18 17.79 5.51
CA ASP A 67 3.58 19.00 6.06
C ASP A 67 4.54 19.61 7.10
N GLY A 68 5.16 20.73 6.71
CA GLY A 68 6.06 21.52 7.54
C GLY A 68 5.31 22.51 8.43
N ASP A 69 4.53 22.03 9.39
CA ASP A 69 3.97 22.93 10.42
C ASP A 69 5.01 23.17 11.52
N HIS A 70 5.66 24.32 11.45
CA HIS A 70 6.47 24.88 12.52
C HIS A 70 5.55 25.53 13.55
N ASN A 71 5.18 24.82 14.62
CA ASN A 71 4.85 25.44 15.90
C ASN A 71 4.75 24.42 17.05
N GLY A 72 5.60 24.60 18.07
CA GLY A 72 5.31 24.23 19.46
C GLY A 72 5.60 22.79 19.90
N GLY A 73 6.78 22.58 20.51
CA GLY A 73 7.01 21.97 21.84
C GLY A 73 6.17 20.81 22.41
N GLY A 74 5.48 20.00 21.60
CA GLY A 74 4.82 18.77 22.01
C GLY A 74 5.28 17.60 21.14
N VAL A 75 5.48 16.41 21.73
CA VAL A 75 5.73 15.18 20.96
C VAL A 75 4.40 14.79 20.29
N THR A 76 4.07 15.45 19.18
CA THR A 76 2.88 15.14 18.39
C THR A 76 3.16 13.86 17.61
N MET A 77 2.49 12.78 17.97
CA MET A 77 2.52 11.51 17.23
C MET A 77 2.13 11.78 15.77
N THR A 78 3.11 11.83 14.88
CA THR A 78 2.89 12.16 13.47
C THR A 78 2.20 10.96 12.81
N THR A 79 0.97 11.16 12.35
CA THR A 79 0.18 10.13 11.68
C THR A 79 0.34 10.31 10.17
N THR A 80 0.87 9.30 9.49
CA THR A 80 1.04 9.34 8.04
C THR A 80 -0.14 8.62 7.38
N LEU A 81 -1.06 9.40 6.82
CA LEU A 81 -2.19 8.88 6.03
C LEU A 81 -1.78 8.73 4.57
N LEU A 82 -1.71 7.48 4.11
CA LEU A 82 -1.46 7.18 2.70
C LEU A 82 -2.77 7.16 1.89
N PRO A 83 -2.71 7.44 0.59
CA PRO A 83 -3.88 7.35 -0.29
C PRO A 83 -4.51 5.96 -0.26
N GLN A 84 -5.83 5.90 -0.16
CA GLN A 84 -6.60 4.64 -0.16
C GLN A 84 -6.73 4.10 -1.58
N THR A 85 -5.65 3.47 -2.04
CA THR A 85 -5.50 3.02 -3.42
C THR A 85 -4.94 1.61 -3.45
N ALA A 86 -5.33 0.85 -4.46
CA ALA A 86 -4.78 -0.48 -4.72
C ALA A 86 -3.25 -0.43 -4.88
N GLN A 87 -2.69 0.69 -5.34
CA GLN A 87 -1.24 0.88 -5.45
C GLN A 87 -0.55 0.85 -4.09
N VAL A 88 -1.06 1.60 -3.10
CA VAL A 88 -0.53 1.61 -1.73
C VAL A 88 -0.63 0.20 -1.14
N ALA A 89 -1.81 -0.43 -1.22
CA ALA A 89 -2.03 -1.77 -0.71
C ALA A 89 -1.08 -2.81 -1.34
N ALA A 90 -0.86 -2.74 -2.66
CA ALA A 90 0.05 -3.64 -3.37
C ALA A 90 1.51 -3.45 -2.94
N GLN A 91 1.97 -2.21 -2.77
CA GLN A 91 3.33 -1.92 -2.31
C GLN A 91 3.54 -2.36 -0.86
N GLN A 92 2.57 -2.10 0.01
CA GLN A 92 2.57 -2.55 1.40
C GLN A 92 2.59 -4.08 1.50
N GLY A 93 1.77 -4.78 0.70
CA GLY A 93 1.78 -6.24 0.62
C GLY A 93 3.11 -6.81 0.13
N ALA A 94 3.68 -6.22 -0.93
CA ALA A 94 5.00 -6.64 -1.43
C ALA A 94 6.11 -6.40 -0.40
N TYR A 95 6.03 -5.30 0.36
CA TYR A 95 6.98 -5.00 1.43
C TYR A 95 6.86 -6.00 2.58
N ALA A 96 5.65 -6.25 3.09
CA ALA A 96 5.40 -7.23 4.15
C ALA A 96 5.85 -8.63 3.74
N ALA A 97 5.53 -9.06 2.51
CA ALA A 97 5.99 -10.35 1.97
C ALA A 97 7.52 -10.46 1.94
N ARG A 98 8.24 -9.37 1.61
CA ARG A 98 9.70 -9.36 1.66
C ARG A 98 10.24 -9.50 3.08
N LEU A 99 9.63 -8.85 4.07
CA LEU A 99 10.04 -8.98 5.47
C LEU A 99 9.90 -10.44 5.94
N LEU A 100 8.75 -11.05 5.66
CA LEU A 100 8.46 -12.43 6.05
C LEU A 100 9.38 -13.42 5.32
N ASN A 101 9.50 -13.33 3.99
CA ASN A 101 10.31 -14.25 3.18
C ASN A 101 11.81 -14.15 3.49
N ARG A 102 12.28 -13.02 4.02
CA ARG A 102 13.67 -12.79 4.40
C ARG A 102 13.97 -13.16 5.85
N GLY A 103 12.98 -13.58 6.63
CA GLY A 103 13.18 -14.00 8.02
C GLY A 103 13.54 -12.85 8.96
N TYR A 104 12.98 -11.65 8.72
CA TYR A 104 13.07 -10.57 9.71
C TYR A 104 12.29 -10.94 10.97
N ASP A 105 12.87 -10.67 12.12
CA ASP A 105 12.19 -10.79 13.40
C ASP A 105 11.32 -9.55 13.64
N LEU A 106 10.01 -9.77 13.79
CA LEU A 106 9.03 -8.69 13.93
C LEU A 106 8.68 -8.38 15.39
N GLY A 107 9.04 -9.24 16.35
CA GLY A 107 8.58 -9.12 17.74
C GLY A 107 9.62 -8.61 18.74
N GLY A 108 10.92 -8.93 18.56
CA GLY A 108 11.93 -8.68 19.58
C GLY A 108 12.57 -7.28 19.58
N SER A 109 12.39 -6.50 18.52
CA SER A 109 13.09 -5.21 18.33
C SER A 109 12.17 -4.12 17.78
N PRO A 110 12.35 -2.84 18.20
CA PRO A 110 11.65 -1.70 17.61
C PRO A 110 11.91 -1.57 16.10
N VAL A 111 13.09 -2.00 15.63
CA VAL A 111 13.41 -2.11 14.21
C VAL A 111 13.57 -3.59 13.85
N PRO A 112 12.76 -4.13 12.90
CA PRO A 112 12.92 -5.52 12.48
C PRO A 112 14.33 -5.79 11.97
N SER A 113 14.95 -6.85 12.48
CA SER A 113 16.30 -7.27 12.11
C SER A 113 16.31 -8.75 11.72
N PHE A 114 17.33 -9.21 11.00
CA PHE A 114 17.40 -10.62 10.64
C PHE A 114 17.51 -11.52 11.86
N ARG A 115 16.69 -12.58 11.90
CA ARG A 115 16.73 -13.58 12.97
C ARG A 115 18.05 -14.36 13.02
N ASN A 116 18.61 -14.73 11.86
CA ASN A 116 19.85 -15.49 11.74
C ASN A 116 20.74 -14.91 10.62
N PRO A 117 21.66 -13.98 10.93
CA PRO A 117 22.53 -13.36 9.92
C PRO A 117 23.47 -14.36 9.23
N SER A 118 23.73 -15.52 9.84
CA SER A 118 24.57 -16.60 9.31
C SER A 118 23.89 -17.50 8.27
N GLN A 119 22.56 -17.44 8.14
CA GLN A 119 21.79 -18.20 7.15
C GLN A 119 21.53 -17.41 5.86
N LEU A 120 22.00 -16.17 5.78
CA LEU A 120 21.96 -15.42 4.53
C LEU A 120 22.93 -16.07 3.54
N ASP A 121 22.36 -16.81 2.59
CA ASP A 121 23.09 -17.32 1.44
C ASP A 121 23.91 -16.18 0.84
N THR A 122 25.20 -16.41 0.60
CA THR A 122 26.17 -15.39 0.14
C THR A 122 25.74 -14.68 -1.14
N LEU A 123 24.80 -15.28 -1.88
CA LEU A 123 24.17 -14.72 -3.08
C LEU A 123 23.19 -13.57 -2.81
N PHE A 124 22.55 -13.52 -1.63
CA PHE A 124 21.57 -12.47 -1.28
C PHE A 124 22.17 -11.31 -0.49
N LEU A 125 23.36 -11.47 0.10
CA LEU A 125 24.08 -10.42 0.82
C LEU A 125 24.21 -9.08 0.06
N PRO A 126 24.55 -9.03 -1.24
CA PRO A 126 24.62 -7.76 -1.96
C PRO A 126 23.24 -7.08 -2.15
N LEU A 127 22.14 -7.82 -2.00
CA LEU A 127 20.76 -7.30 -2.05
C LEU A 127 20.25 -6.83 -0.67
N VAL A 128 20.93 -7.21 0.40
CA VAL A 128 20.60 -6.87 1.78
C VAL A 128 21.45 -5.66 2.19
N ARG A 129 20.88 -4.46 2.05
CA ARG A 129 21.51 -3.21 2.51
C ARG A 129 21.37 -3.07 4.03
N GLY A 130 22.07 -3.92 4.78
CA GLY A 130 22.11 -3.91 6.25
C GLY A 130 21.22 -4.96 6.90
N PHE A 131 21.50 -5.26 8.17
CA PHE A 131 20.77 -6.28 8.94
C PHE A 131 19.40 -5.83 9.45
N GLU A 132 19.10 -4.54 9.27
CA GLU A 132 17.86 -3.91 9.71
C GLU A 132 16.93 -3.67 8.52
N ALA A 133 15.62 -3.79 8.75
CA ALA A 133 14.62 -3.44 7.77
C ALA A 133 14.59 -1.92 7.60
N ARG A 134 14.44 -1.46 6.36
CA ARG A 134 14.12 -0.06 6.09
C ARG A 134 12.62 0.17 6.32
N PRO A 135 12.19 1.31 6.88
CA PRO A 135 10.78 1.63 7.02
C PRO A 135 10.07 1.67 5.67
N PHE A 136 8.77 1.38 5.66
CA PHE A 136 7.96 1.44 4.46
C PHE A 136 7.92 2.87 3.91
N GLN A 137 8.16 3.00 2.60
CA GLN A 137 8.07 4.26 1.88
C GLN A 137 7.17 4.06 0.67
N PHE A 138 6.09 4.85 0.60
CA PHE A 138 5.20 4.80 -0.54
C PHE A 138 5.87 5.45 -1.75
N LEU A 139 5.95 4.70 -2.86
CA LEU A 139 6.40 5.20 -4.14
C LEU A 139 5.19 5.56 -4.99
N ASN A 140 4.90 6.84 -5.15
CA ASN A 140 3.87 7.28 -6.09
C ASN A 140 4.31 6.95 -7.53
N LEU A 141 3.42 6.29 -8.28
CA LEU A 141 3.64 5.88 -9.67
C LEU A 141 2.75 6.67 -10.64
N GLY A 142 1.93 7.57 -10.10
CA GLY A 142 1.01 8.42 -10.84
C GLY A 142 -0.44 7.96 -10.75
N LEU A 143 -1.26 8.41 -11.70
CA LEU A 143 -2.71 8.31 -11.71
C LEU A 143 -3.17 7.94 -13.11
N LEU A 144 -4.21 7.11 -13.20
CA LEU A 144 -4.85 6.72 -14.44
C LEU A 144 -6.36 6.82 -14.27
N ALA A 145 -7.03 7.63 -15.09
CA ALA A 145 -8.47 7.87 -15.01
C ALA A 145 -9.10 7.86 -16.40
N TYR A 146 -9.97 6.87 -16.67
CA TYR A 146 -10.76 6.85 -17.90
C TYR A 146 -11.86 7.90 -17.84
N LEU A 147 -11.98 8.72 -18.89
CA LEU A 147 -12.95 9.81 -18.97
C LEU A 147 -14.22 9.43 -19.73
N GLY A 148 -14.20 8.34 -20.51
CA GLY A 148 -15.25 8.05 -21.48
C GLY A 148 -14.82 8.37 -22.90
N GLY A 149 -15.60 7.94 -23.89
CA GLY A 149 -15.37 8.31 -25.30
C GLY A 149 -14.02 7.87 -25.90
N GLY A 150 -13.31 6.91 -25.28
CA GLY A 150 -11.95 6.57 -25.72
C GLY A 150 -10.88 7.57 -25.28
N GLU A 151 -11.17 8.35 -24.23
CA GLU A 151 -10.24 9.31 -23.63
C GLU A 151 -9.90 8.91 -22.19
N ALA A 152 -8.67 9.19 -21.77
CA ALA A 152 -8.25 9.03 -20.39
C ALA A 152 -7.17 10.06 -20.01
N ILE A 153 -7.09 10.37 -18.73
CA ILE A 153 -5.97 11.10 -18.14
C ILE A 153 -4.99 10.07 -17.59
N SER A 154 -3.74 10.17 -18.03
CA SER A 154 -2.67 9.26 -17.67
C SER A 154 -1.44 10.01 -17.23
N GLN A 155 -1.12 9.87 -15.95
CA GLN A 155 0.04 10.47 -15.31
C GLN A 155 0.95 9.36 -14.78
N VAL A 156 2.23 9.41 -15.13
CA VAL A 156 3.26 8.50 -14.65
C VAL A 156 4.26 9.31 -13.82
N GLN A 157 4.42 8.91 -12.56
CA GLN A 157 5.32 9.55 -11.60
C GLN A 157 6.34 8.53 -11.09
N LEU A 158 7.47 9.00 -10.58
CA LEU A 158 8.42 8.20 -9.81
C LEU A 158 8.79 8.97 -8.55
N GLY A 159 8.07 8.69 -7.46
CA GLY A 159 8.16 9.49 -6.25
C GLY A 159 7.64 10.89 -6.52
N ASP A 160 8.51 11.90 -6.39
CA ASP A 160 8.17 13.31 -6.63
C ASP A 160 8.40 13.79 -8.06
N ARG A 161 8.97 12.92 -8.92
CA ARG A 161 9.29 13.29 -10.30
C ARG A 161 8.17 12.87 -11.23
N LEU A 162 7.59 13.85 -11.93
CA LEU A 162 6.67 13.60 -13.03
C LEU A 162 7.46 13.16 -14.26
N LEU A 163 7.18 11.97 -14.78
CA LEU A 163 7.85 11.44 -15.97
C LEU A 163 7.02 11.67 -17.23
N PHE A 164 5.70 11.52 -17.12
CA PHE A 164 4.79 11.62 -18.26
C PHE A 164 3.40 12.04 -17.78
N ALA A 165 2.72 12.90 -18.53
CA ALA A 165 1.35 13.30 -18.26
C ALA A 165 0.65 13.60 -19.59
N GLU A 166 -0.31 12.76 -19.96
CA GLU A 166 -1.07 12.91 -21.20
C GLU A 166 -2.57 12.73 -20.94
N ALA A 167 -3.38 13.42 -21.73
CA ALA A 167 -4.83 13.30 -21.72
C ALA A 167 -5.35 12.91 -23.12
N GLY A 168 -6.62 12.53 -23.21
CA GLY A 168 -7.26 12.17 -24.47
C GLY A 168 -6.95 10.73 -24.93
N SER A 169 -6.86 10.53 -26.24
CA SER A 169 -6.71 9.19 -26.85
C SER A 169 -5.36 8.52 -26.55
N VAL A 170 -4.28 9.31 -26.47
CA VAL A 170 -2.95 8.81 -26.07
C VAL A 170 -2.98 8.34 -24.62
N GLY A 171 -3.57 9.16 -23.74
CA GLY A 171 -3.78 8.78 -22.34
C GLY A 171 -4.62 7.50 -22.22
N PHE A 172 -5.63 7.32 -23.08
CA PHE A 172 -6.46 6.11 -23.13
C PHE A 172 -5.71 4.84 -23.54
N LEU A 173 -4.84 4.91 -24.55
CA LEU A 173 -4.00 3.78 -24.93
C LEU A 173 -3.05 3.37 -23.80
N LEU A 174 -2.45 4.36 -23.12
CA LEU A 174 -1.61 4.11 -21.95
C LEU A 174 -2.41 3.47 -20.81
N TRP A 175 -3.60 4.00 -20.52
CA TRP A 175 -4.51 3.45 -19.51
C TRP A 175 -4.81 1.96 -19.77
N ARG A 176 -5.17 1.58 -21.01
CA ARG A 176 -5.45 0.18 -21.40
C ARG A 176 -4.21 -0.70 -21.26
N SER A 177 -3.05 -0.19 -21.67
CA SER A 177 -1.78 -0.92 -21.62
C SER A 177 -1.39 -1.27 -20.19
N VAL A 178 -1.46 -0.28 -19.28
CA VAL A 178 -1.18 -0.51 -17.86
C VAL A 178 -2.21 -1.45 -17.24
N TYR A 179 -3.50 -1.28 -17.57
CA TYR A 179 -4.56 -2.13 -17.05
C TYR A 179 -4.34 -3.62 -17.38
N LEU A 180 -3.95 -3.93 -18.62
CA LEU A 180 -3.59 -5.30 -19.01
C LEU A 180 -2.31 -5.78 -18.31
N ALA A 181 -1.26 -4.97 -18.29
CA ALA A 181 0.01 -5.36 -17.67
C ALA A 181 -0.12 -5.65 -16.16
N LYS A 182 -1.02 -4.96 -15.47
CA LYS A 182 -1.23 -5.10 -14.02
C LYS A 182 -2.12 -6.27 -13.60
N GLN A 183 -2.78 -6.95 -14.53
CA GLN A 183 -3.55 -8.15 -14.20
C GLN A 183 -2.63 -9.27 -13.71
N VAL A 184 -3.05 -9.99 -12.67
CA VAL A 184 -2.24 -11.03 -12.02
C VAL A 184 -2.03 -12.25 -12.94
N ALA A 185 -3.05 -12.64 -13.72
CA ALA A 185 -3.04 -13.86 -14.51
C ALA A 185 -3.08 -13.58 -16.02
N LEU A 186 -2.27 -14.30 -16.81
CA LEU A 186 -2.26 -14.21 -18.27
C LEU A 186 -3.63 -14.52 -18.89
N ARG A 187 -4.34 -15.51 -18.35
CA ARG A 187 -5.71 -15.84 -18.77
C ARG A 187 -6.62 -14.62 -18.69
N ASN A 188 -6.59 -13.87 -17.59
CA ASN A 188 -7.42 -12.68 -17.41
C ASN A 188 -7.01 -11.58 -18.39
N ARG A 189 -5.70 -11.41 -18.66
CA ARG A 189 -5.22 -10.45 -19.67
C ARG A 189 -5.79 -10.74 -21.05
N VAL A 190 -5.71 -11.99 -21.47
CA VAL A 190 -6.21 -12.42 -22.79
C VAL A 190 -7.73 -12.27 -22.87
N LEU A 191 -8.46 -12.68 -21.82
CA LEU A 191 -9.92 -12.52 -21.78
C LEU A 191 -10.34 -11.05 -21.89
N ILE A 192 -9.73 -10.16 -21.12
CA ILE A 192 -10.02 -8.72 -21.18
C ILE A 192 -9.69 -8.14 -22.55
N ALA A 193 -8.55 -8.52 -23.13
CA ALA A 193 -8.17 -8.08 -24.47
C ALA A 193 -9.17 -8.57 -25.54
N PHE A 194 -9.66 -9.81 -25.42
CA PHE A 194 -10.66 -10.35 -26.32
C PHE A 194 -12.01 -9.66 -26.17
N ASP A 195 -12.48 -9.46 -24.93
CA ASP A 195 -13.73 -8.74 -24.65
C ASP A 195 -13.70 -7.33 -25.22
N TRP A 196 -12.54 -6.67 -25.09
CA TRP A 196 -12.30 -5.39 -25.71
C TRP A 196 -12.41 -5.43 -27.23
N VAL A 197 -11.74 -6.37 -27.91
CA VAL A 197 -11.83 -6.51 -29.38
C VAL A 197 -13.27 -6.80 -29.79
N LYS A 198 -13.94 -7.74 -29.11
CA LYS A 198 -15.35 -8.06 -29.35
C LYS A 198 -16.23 -6.81 -29.22
N SER A 199 -16.04 -6.01 -28.16
CA SER A 199 -16.83 -4.80 -27.94
C SER A 199 -16.60 -3.71 -29.00
N GLN A 200 -15.43 -3.69 -29.66
CA GLN A 200 -15.15 -2.78 -30.77
C GLN A 200 -15.80 -3.25 -32.08
N VAL A 201 -15.79 -4.57 -32.33
CA VAL A 201 -16.33 -5.15 -33.58
C VAL A 201 -17.86 -5.25 -33.56
N PHE A 202 -18.43 -5.70 -32.44
CA PHE A 202 -19.86 -6.02 -32.33
C PHE A 202 -20.65 -5.01 -31.49
N GLY A 203 -19.97 -4.01 -30.90
CA GLY A 203 -20.58 -3.14 -29.90
C GLY A 203 -20.63 -3.79 -28.50
N ARG A 204 -21.08 -3.03 -27.50
CA ARG A 204 -21.22 -3.57 -26.14
C ARG A 204 -22.52 -4.34 -26.03
N ASP A 205 -22.45 -5.63 -25.67
CA ASP A 205 -23.61 -6.43 -25.28
C ASP A 205 -24.26 -5.78 -24.04
N GLY A 206 -25.36 -5.09 -24.25
CA GLY A 206 -26.11 -4.35 -23.23
C GLY A 206 -27.37 -5.05 -22.76
N THR A 207 -27.54 -6.35 -23.05
CA THR A 207 -28.72 -7.11 -22.62
C THR A 207 -28.79 -7.11 -21.11
N ARG A 208 -29.66 -6.24 -20.58
CA ARG A 208 -30.05 -6.17 -19.19
C ARG A 208 -31.03 -7.30 -18.94
N LEU A 209 -30.64 -8.27 -18.11
CA LEU A 209 -31.57 -9.11 -17.36
C LEU A 209 -31.85 -8.42 -16.01
#